data_AF-A0AB33F486-F1
#
_entry.id   AF-A0AB33F486-F1
#
_cell.length_a   1.000
_cell.length_b   1.000
_cell.length_c   1.000
_cell.angle_alpha   90.00
_cell.angle_beta   90.00
_cell.angle_gamma   90.00
#
_symmetry.space_group_name_H-M   'P 1'
#
loop_
_entity.id
_entity.type
_entity.pdbx_description
1 polymer ?
#
loop_
_entity_poly.entity_id
_entity_poly.type
_entity_poly.pdbx_seq_one_letter_code
_entity_poly.pdbx_strand_id
1 'polypeptide(L)'
;MIDGNYRGLFLRQKGVMQTDTTVSSQYGVSSGTFVISNCVVMPIVAIYSPNGLGCIGALVQLDGTTWRATFTMQAAAGTLFEWFAFDTLRESDASNYALTIKNLQNQLIFDALRKPQRVVDSFTLPGEQGTTRGYPAGRKYAVAHSGGVWVSSISAAGQTGYVVRLPGARVANEQITVAPFQILGQNGSSFEQRRPSNVLVCDVTSY
;
A
#
# COMPACT_ATOMS: atom_id res chain seq x y z
N MET A 1 -20.14 0.56 7.31
CA MET A 1 -19.79 0.44 8.75
C MET A 1 -18.55 1.30 8.95
N ILE A 2 -18.61 2.33 9.81
CA ILE A 2 -17.40 3.00 10.31
C ILE A 2 -16.98 2.12 11.48
N ASP A 3 -16.09 1.16 11.24
CA ASP A 3 -15.69 0.22 12.28
C ASP A 3 -14.85 0.93 13.35
N GLY A 4 -14.98 0.46 14.59
CA GLY A 4 -14.36 1.09 15.74
C GLY A 4 -12.82 1.02 15.76
N ASN A 5 -12.22 0.31 14.80
CA ASN A 5 -10.82 -0.10 14.82
C ASN A 5 -9.92 0.75 13.91
N TYR A 6 -10.44 1.29 12.80
CA TYR A 6 -9.70 2.20 11.90
C TYR A 6 -10.18 3.65 12.02
N ARG A 7 -10.69 4.00 13.21
CA ARG A 7 -11.12 5.35 13.57
C ARG A 7 -9.97 6.33 13.36
N GLY A 8 -10.14 7.23 12.39
CA GLY A 8 -9.32 8.43 12.31
C GLY A 8 -8.36 8.49 11.14
N LEU A 9 -8.36 7.56 10.18
CA LEU A 9 -7.55 7.69 8.96
C LEU A 9 -8.33 8.40 7.86
N PHE A 10 -7.69 9.38 7.23
CA PHE A 10 -8.33 10.26 6.24
C PHE A 10 -7.44 10.41 5.03
N LEU A 11 -8.06 10.48 3.86
CA LEU A 11 -7.32 10.72 2.63
C LEU A 11 -6.62 12.08 2.71
N ARG A 12 -5.29 12.07 2.69
CA ARG A 12 -4.47 13.28 2.64
C ARG A 12 -4.17 13.68 1.21
N GLN A 13 -3.77 12.69 0.43
CA GLN A 13 -3.34 12.91 -0.95
C GLN A 13 -3.62 11.65 -1.76
N LYS A 14 -3.91 11.84 -3.03
CA LYS A 14 -3.93 10.78 -4.03
C LYS A 14 -3.24 11.25 -5.28
N GLY A 15 -2.82 10.31 -6.11
CA GLY A 15 -2.23 10.63 -7.39
C GLY A 15 -2.22 9.44 -8.33
N VAL A 16 -1.82 9.72 -9.56
CA VAL A 16 -1.49 8.72 -10.57
C VAL A 16 0.02 8.75 -10.73
N MET A 17 0.65 7.58 -10.75
CA MET A 17 2.07 7.43 -11.02
C MET A 17 2.27 6.42 -12.14
N GLN A 18 3.42 6.52 -12.80
CA GLN A 18 3.93 5.50 -13.70
C GLN A 18 5.24 4.94 -13.14
N THR A 19 5.47 3.65 -13.34
CA THR A 19 6.78 3.03 -13.11
C THR A 19 7.81 3.66 -14.05
N ASP A 20 8.98 4.07 -13.53
CA ASP A 20 9.97 4.83 -14.31
C ASP A 20 11.21 4.02 -14.68
N THR A 21 11.62 3.11 -13.79
CA THR A 21 12.92 2.45 -13.86
C THR A 21 12.73 0.94 -13.90
N THR A 22 13.30 0.28 -14.91
CA THR A 22 13.37 -1.18 -14.92
C THR A 22 14.42 -1.63 -13.92
N VAL A 23 14.08 -2.56 -13.04
CA VAL A 23 15.01 -3.08 -12.05
C VAL A 23 15.85 -4.19 -12.69
N SER A 24 17.10 -3.89 -13.02
CA SER A 24 17.98 -4.79 -13.79
C SER A 24 18.24 -6.15 -13.15
N SER A 25 18.10 -6.26 -11.82
CA SER A 25 18.22 -7.51 -11.08
C SER A 25 16.92 -8.32 -11.01
N GLN A 26 15.82 -7.84 -11.61
CA GLN A 26 14.48 -8.41 -11.44
C GLN A 26 13.69 -8.34 -12.76
N TYR A 27 13.64 -9.46 -13.48
CA TYR A 27 12.92 -9.54 -14.76
C TYR A 27 11.46 -9.14 -14.62
N GLY A 28 11.03 -8.16 -15.40
CA GLY A 28 9.64 -7.69 -15.42
C GLY A 28 9.20 -6.89 -14.20
N VAL A 29 10.14 -6.40 -13.38
CA VAL A 29 9.86 -5.48 -12.28
C VAL A 29 10.37 -4.08 -12.62
N SER A 30 9.56 -3.09 -12.29
CA SER A 30 9.91 -1.69 -12.37
C SER A 30 9.61 -0.99 -11.05
N SER A 31 10.27 0.12 -10.80
CA SER A 31 10.17 0.88 -9.55
C SER A 31 10.01 2.37 -9.82
N GLY A 32 9.98 3.14 -8.74
CA GLY A 32 10.02 4.59 -8.75
C GLY A 32 9.79 5.16 -7.37
N THR A 33 9.72 6.48 -7.28
CA THR A 33 9.38 7.18 -6.02
C THR A 33 8.41 8.32 -6.26
N PHE A 34 7.66 8.68 -5.22
CA PHE A 34 6.84 9.90 -5.21
C PHE A 34 6.82 10.51 -3.81
N VAL A 35 6.45 11.80 -3.75
CA VAL A 35 6.37 12.56 -2.50
C VAL A 35 4.93 12.68 -2.06
N ILE A 36 4.70 12.43 -0.78
CA ILE A 36 3.44 12.61 -0.08
C ILE A 36 3.64 13.74 0.91
N SER A 37 2.84 14.79 0.80
CA SER A 37 2.91 15.95 1.69
C SER A 37 1.71 15.98 2.63
N ASN A 38 1.82 16.77 3.71
CA ASN A 38 0.75 17.00 4.68
C ASN A 38 0.33 15.72 5.45
N CYS A 39 1.29 14.83 5.72
CA CYS A 39 1.15 13.68 6.60
C CYS A 39 2.06 13.85 7.84
N VAL A 40 1.46 14.01 9.02
CA VAL A 40 2.18 14.26 10.28
C VAL A 40 2.70 13.00 10.95
N VAL A 41 2.08 11.86 10.66
CA VAL A 41 2.64 10.54 10.99
C VAL A 41 2.86 9.74 9.72
N MET A 42 3.50 8.57 9.87
CA MET A 42 3.77 7.67 8.75
C MET A 42 2.45 7.29 8.06
N PRO A 43 2.23 7.66 6.79
CA PRO A 43 0.95 7.43 6.14
C PRO A 43 0.76 5.96 5.81
N ILE A 44 -0.49 5.52 5.80
CA ILE A 44 -0.89 4.28 5.14
C ILE A 44 -1.09 4.59 3.66
N VAL A 45 -0.34 3.91 2.79
CA VAL A 45 -0.43 4.13 1.35
C VAL A 45 -1.04 2.90 0.69
N ALA A 46 -2.22 3.09 0.11
CA ALA A 46 -2.92 2.07 -0.66
C ALA A 46 -2.73 2.31 -2.16
N ILE A 47 -2.62 1.22 -2.94
CA ILE A 47 -2.48 1.29 -4.38
C ILE A 47 -3.67 0.65 -5.11
N TYR A 48 -4.01 1.19 -6.27
CA TYR A 48 -4.87 0.57 -7.25
C TYR A 48 -4.05 0.36 -8.54
N SER A 49 -3.77 -0.89 -8.85
CA SER A 49 -2.90 -1.29 -9.96
C SER A 49 -3.58 -2.41 -10.77
N PRO A 50 -4.34 -2.08 -11.82
CA PRO A 50 -5.04 -3.09 -12.63
C PRO A 50 -4.09 -3.91 -13.50
N ASN A 51 -2.95 -3.32 -13.87
CA ASN A 51 -2.02 -3.87 -14.86
C ASN A 51 -0.71 -4.41 -14.26
N GLY A 52 -0.64 -4.58 -12.93
CA GLY A 52 0.58 -5.05 -12.28
C GLY A 52 0.40 -5.39 -10.81
N LEU A 53 1.24 -6.30 -10.32
CA LEU A 53 1.38 -6.59 -8.89
C LEU A 53 2.35 -5.57 -8.28
N GLY A 54 1.81 -4.59 -7.55
CA GLY A 54 2.59 -3.50 -6.98
C GLY A 54 2.65 -3.52 -5.46
N CYS A 55 3.66 -2.89 -4.89
CA CYS A 55 3.68 -2.56 -3.47
C CYS A 55 4.45 -1.27 -3.18
N ILE A 56 4.11 -0.63 -2.05
CA ILE A 56 4.95 0.40 -1.45
C ILE A 56 5.98 -0.30 -0.58
N GLY A 57 7.25 -0.25 -1.00
CA GLY A 57 8.35 -0.95 -0.34
C GLY A 57 8.96 -0.17 0.82
N ALA A 58 8.91 1.16 0.79
CA ALA A 58 9.45 2.00 1.86
C ALA A 58 8.75 3.35 1.94
N LEU A 59 8.69 3.89 3.16
CA LEU A 59 8.31 5.26 3.47
C LEU A 59 9.44 5.91 4.25
N VAL A 60 10.00 6.99 3.71
CA VAL A 60 11.08 7.74 4.35
C VAL A 60 10.59 9.14 4.65
N GLN A 61 10.62 9.53 5.92
CA GLN A 61 10.28 10.90 6.32
C GLN A 61 11.35 11.87 5.78
N LEU A 62 10.93 12.88 5.03
CA LEU A 62 11.80 13.93 4.50
C LEU A 62 11.82 15.16 5.41
N ASP A 63 10.66 15.49 5.99
CA ASP A 63 10.49 16.56 6.99
C ASP A 63 9.31 16.24 7.92
N GLY A 64 8.94 17.16 8.80
CA GLY A 64 7.87 16.96 9.79
C GLY A 64 6.48 16.61 9.23
N THR A 65 6.24 16.82 7.92
CA THR A 65 4.95 16.57 7.27
C THR A 65 5.04 15.87 5.90
N THR A 66 6.25 15.57 5.45
CA THR A 66 6.50 15.07 4.09
C THR A 66 7.20 13.72 4.14
N TRP A 67 6.70 12.79 3.32
CA TRP A 67 7.20 11.42 3.19
C TRP A 67 7.53 11.10 1.74
N ARG A 68 8.64 10.41 1.50
CA ARG A 68 8.94 9.77 0.22
C ARG A 68 8.46 8.33 0.25
N ALA A 69 7.59 7.97 -0.69
CA ALA A 69 7.21 6.59 -0.94
C ALA A 69 8.08 6.00 -2.05
N THR A 70 8.66 4.84 -1.80
CA THR A 70 9.32 4.01 -2.82
C THR A 70 8.41 2.84 -3.15
N PHE A 71 8.17 2.61 -4.44
CA PHE A 71 7.32 1.53 -4.90
C PHE A 71 8.07 0.58 -5.84
N THR A 72 7.58 -0.65 -5.90
CA THR A 72 8.01 -1.68 -6.85
C THR A 72 6.79 -2.35 -7.44
N MET A 73 6.82 -2.65 -8.73
CA MET A 73 5.71 -3.26 -9.45
C MET A 73 6.22 -4.28 -10.44
N GLN A 74 5.66 -5.48 -10.40
CA GLN A 74 5.85 -6.49 -11.45
C GLN A 74 5.03 -6.08 -12.69
N ALA A 75 5.57 -5.15 -13.45
CA ALA A 75 5.08 -4.67 -14.73
C ALA A 75 6.21 -3.96 -15.50
N ALA A 76 6.02 -3.74 -16.80
CA ALA A 76 6.94 -2.96 -17.63
C ALA A 76 7.00 -1.49 -17.18
N ALA A 77 8.15 -0.84 -17.40
CA ALA A 77 8.25 0.61 -17.24
C ALA A 77 7.18 1.34 -18.08
N GLY A 78 6.66 2.46 -17.58
CA GLY A 78 5.49 3.16 -18.10
C GLY A 78 4.14 2.62 -17.63
N THR A 79 4.07 1.57 -16.80
CA THR A 79 2.81 1.07 -16.26
C THR A 79 2.23 2.06 -15.24
N LEU A 80 0.98 2.47 -15.47
CA LEU A 80 0.23 3.39 -14.61
C LEU A 80 -0.43 2.68 -13.43
N PHE A 81 -0.46 3.36 -12.29
CA PHE A 81 -1.23 2.98 -11.11
C PHE A 81 -1.68 4.21 -10.33
N GLU A 82 -2.69 4.05 -9.49
CA GLU A 82 -3.14 5.08 -8.58
C GLU A 82 -2.69 4.77 -7.17
N TRP A 83 -2.46 5.81 -6.39
CA TRP A 83 -2.11 5.71 -4.97
C TRP A 83 -2.95 6.64 -4.13
N PHE A 84 -3.18 6.24 -2.88
CA PHE A 84 -4.00 6.93 -1.90
C PHE A 84 -3.26 6.90 -0.57
N ALA A 85 -2.87 8.07 -0.06
CA ALA A 85 -2.20 8.22 1.21
C ALA A 85 -3.21 8.65 2.28
N PHE A 86 -3.25 7.88 3.36
CA PHE A 86 -4.12 8.10 4.50
C PHE A 86 -3.30 8.41 5.74
N ASP A 87 -3.74 9.40 6.51
CA ASP A 87 -3.13 9.82 7.77
C ASP A 87 -4.21 10.24 8.77
N THR A 88 -3.84 10.30 10.04
CA THR A 88 -4.65 10.83 11.13
C THR A 88 -5.06 12.28 10.91
N LEU A 89 -6.30 12.67 11.25
CA LEU A 89 -6.69 14.10 11.26
C LEU A 89 -6.06 14.84 12.45
N ARG A 90 -5.64 16.08 12.22
CA ARG A 90 -5.35 17.05 13.28
C ARG A 90 -6.62 17.77 13.69
N GLU A 91 -6.64 18.35 14.88
CA GLU A 91 -7.74 19.25 15.26
C GLU A 91 -7.85 20.46 14.32
N SER A 92 -6.72 20.99 13.84
CA SER A 92 -6.67 22.04 12.83
C SER A 92 -7.21 21.62 11.46
N ASP A 93 -7.37 20.32 11.24
CA ASP A 93 -7.99 19.78 10.04
C ASP A 93 -9.52 19.62 10.18
N ALA A 94 -10.12 19.83 11.34
CA ALA A 94 -11.57 19.73 11.47
C ALA A 94 -12.26 20.88 10.70
N SER A 95 -13.24 20.57 9.86
CA SER A 95 -14.03 21.61 9.20
C SER A 95 -14.98 22.28 10.18
N ASN A 96 -15.07 23.61 10.13
CA ASN A 96 -16.05 24.38 10.91
C ASN A 96 -17.47 24.30 10.32
N TYR A 97 -17.64 23.74 9.12
CA TYR A 97 -18.90 23.79 8.36
C TYR A 97 -19.40 22.41 7.90
N ALA A 98 -18.86 21.31 8.44
CA ALA A 98 -19.28 19.95 8.11
C ALA A 98 -20.19 19.34 9.17
N LEU A 99 -21.01 18.36 8.76
CA LEU A 99 -21.53 17.39 9.70
C LEU A 99 -20.34 16.63 10.30
N THR A 100 -20.12 16.83 11.59
CA THR A 100 -19.09 16.12 12.36
C THR A 100 -19.75 15.25 13.42
N ILE A 101 -19.23 14.04 13.59
CA ILE A 101 -19.62 13.14 14.69
C ILE A 101 -18.38 12.96 15.56
N LYS A 102 -18.52 13.19 16.87
CA LYS A 102 -17.45 13.02 17.86
C LYS A 102 -17.83 11.95 18.88
N ASN A 103 -16.84 11.30 19.50
CA ASN A 103 -17.08 10.38 20.62
C ASN A 103 -17.26 11.14 21.95
N LEU A 104 -17.52 10.40 23.03
CA LEU A 104 -17.69 10.95 24.39
C LEU A 104 -16.41 11.64 24.91
N GLN A 105 -15.26 11.34 24.34
CA GLN A 105 -13.96 11.98 24.61
C GLN A 105 -13.69 13.18 23.68
N ASN A 106 -14.70 13.68 22.96
CA ASN A 106 -14.62 14.81 22.01
C ASN A 106 -13.70 14.58 20.80
N GLN A 107 -13.34 13.33 20.50
CA GLN A 107 -12.51 12.97 19.35
C GLN A 107 -13.37 12.83 18.08
N LEU A 108 -12.90 13.35 16.94
CA LEU A 108 -13.60 13.29 15.66
C LEU A 108 -13.65 11.85 15.11
N ILE A 109 -14.86 11.32 14.91
CA ILE A 109 -15.13 9.99 14.34
C ILE A 109 -15.44 10.10 12.84
N PHE A 110 -16.16 11.14 12.43
CA PHE A 110 -16.62 11.34 11.06
C PHE A 110 -16.70 12.83 10.76
N ASP A 111 -16.28 13.22 9.57
CA ASP A 111 -16.46 14.54 8.99
C ASP A 111 -16.95 14.34 7.56
N ALA A 112 -18.15 14.83 7.24
CA ALA A 112 -18.79 14.65 5.94
C ALA A 112 -18.00 15.27 4.78
N LEU A 113 -17.16 16.27 5.06
CA LEU A 113 -16.32 16.92 4.05
C LEU A 113 -14.96 16.25 3.91
N ARG A 114 -14.52 15.48 4.91
CA ARG A 114 -13.20 14.83 4.89
C ARG A 114 -13.35 13.32 4.77
N LYS A 115 -13.51 12.89 3.51
CA LYS A 115 -13.20 11.58 2.90
C LYS A 115 -12.49 10.56 3.85
N PRO A 116 -13.21 9.97 4.84
CA PRO A 116 -12.58 9.07 5.81
C PRO A 116 -12.23 7.76 5.12
N GLN A 117 -11.08 7.17 5.45
CA GLN A 117 -10.67 5.87 4.92
C GLN A 117 -11.73 4.82 5.24
N ARG A 118 -12.20 4.12 4.21
CA ARG A 118 -13.16 3.02 4.37
C ARG A 118 -12.42 1.70 4.23
N VAL A 119 -11.87 1.19 5.32
CA VAL A 119 -11.35 -0.18 5.34
C VAL A 119 -12.54 -1.15 5.25
N VAL A 120 -12.53 -2.04 4.27
CA VAL A 120 -13.63 -2.99 4.01
C VAL A 120 -13.24 -4.44 4.28
N ASP A 121 -11.95 -4.73 4.34
CA ASP A 121 -11.41 -6.05 4.65
C ASP A 121 -9.97 -5.91 5.16
N SER A 122 -9.57 -6.82 6.03
CA SER A 122 -8.19 -6.97 6.46
C SER A 122 -7.87 -8.46 6.60
N PHE A 123 -6.71 -8.84 6.08
CA PHE A 123 -6.29 -10.23 6.14
C PHE A 123 -4.78 -10.36 6.10
N THR A 124 -4.32 -11.51 6.55
CA THR A 124 -2.91 -11.81 6.68
C THR A 124 -2.49 -12.84 5.63
N LEU A 125 -1.32 -12.64 5.02
CA LEU A 125 -0.71 -13.57 4.09
C LEU A 125 0.60 -14.12 4.67
N PRO A 126 0.76 -15.45 4.70
CA PRO A 126 1.98 -16.08 5.21
C PRO A 126 3.19 -15.93 4.27
N GLY A 127 2.99 -15.43 3.05
CA GLY A 127 4.07 -14.96 2.14
C GLY A 127 4.45 -15.93 1.01
N GLU A 128 4.04 -17.21 1.07
CA GLU A 128 4.37 -18.21 0.03
C GLU A 128 3.31 -18.35 -1.06
N GLN A 129 2.03 -18.12 -0.74
CA GLN A 129 0.92 -18.28 -1.67
C GLN A 129 0.16 -16.97 -1.82
N GLY A 130 -0.20 -16.65 -3.06
CA GLY A 130 -1.11 -15.55 -3.34
C GLY A 130 -2.55 -15.91 -3.01
N THR A 131 -3.40 -14.90 -2.86
CA THR A 131 -4.84 -15.05 -2.72
C THR A 131 -5.55 -14.11 -3.68
N THR A 132 -6.74 -14.49 -4.13
CA THR A 132 -7.64 -13.59 -4.85
C THR A 132 -8.95 -13.52 -4.08
N ARG A 133 -9.43 -12.30 -3.85
CA ARG A 133 -10.70 -12.03 -3.17
C ARG A 133 -11.58 -11.17 -4.06
N GLY A 134 -12.87 -11.51 -4.09
CA GLY A 134 -13.90 -10.72 -4.77
C GLY A 134 -14.59 -9.78 -3.77
N TYR A 135 -14.93 -8.60 -4.26
CA TYR A 135 -15.64 -7.57 -3.50
C TYR A 135 -16.93 -7.13 -4.24
N PRO A 136 -17.85 -6.40 -3.58
CA PRO A 136 -19.05 -5.90 -4.25
C PRO A 136 -18.77 -5.07 -5.51
N ALA A 137 -19.61 -5.27 -6.53
CA ALA A 137 -19.55 -4.54 -7.79
C ALA A 137 -19.89 -3.06 -7.68
N GLY A 138 -19.41 -2.27 -8.65
CA GLY A 138 -19.63 -0.82 -8.70
C GLY A 138 -18.83 -0.03 -7.67
N ARG A 139 -17.78 -0.66 -7.10
CA ARG A 139 -16.86 -0.06 -6.14
C ARG A 139 -15.44 -0.09 -6.69
N LYS A 140 -14.64 0.88 -6.27
CA LYS A 140 -13.21 0.92 -6.53
C LYS A 140 -12.47 0.62 -5.23
N TYR A 141 -11.55 -0.34 -5.29
CA TYR A 141 -10.75 -0.73 -4.14
C TYR A 141 -9.28 -0.36 -4.34
N ALA A 142 -8.58 -0.13 -3.24
CA ALA A 142 -7.13 0.02 -3.21
C ALA A 142 -6.57 -0.80 -2.05
N VAL A 143 -5.33 -1.25 -2.18
CA VAL A 143 -4.70 -2.14 -1.20
C VAL A 143 -3.49 -1.49 -0.58
N ALA A 144 -3.47 -1.43 0.74
CA ALA A 144 -2.25 -1.20 1.51
C ALA A 144 -1.78 -2.53 2.09
N HIS A 145 -0.48 -2.74 2.17
CA HIS A 145 0.09 -3.93 2.79
C HIS A 145 1.26 -3.53 3.69
N SER A 146 1.32 -4.12 4.89
CA SER A 146 2.50 -4.02 5.74
C SER A 146 3.54 -5.03 5.25
N GLY A 147 4.78 -4.56 5.03
CA GLY A 147 5.85 -5.34 4.43
C GLY A 147 6.17 -6.65 5.15
N GLY A 148 5.58 -7.73 4.67
CA GLY A 148 6.13 -9.06 4.88
C GLY A 148 7.13 -9.36 3.78
N VAL A 149 8.33 -9.78 4.14
CA VAL A 149 9.42 -10.09 3.22
C VAL A 149 9.68 -11.58 3.33
N TRP A 150 9.45 -12.32 2.24
CA TRP A 150 9.72 -13.75 2.19
C TRP A 150 11.07 -14.03 1.54
N VAL A 151 12.01 -14.59 2.28
CA VAL A 151 13.36 -14.92 1.76
C VAL A 151 13.50 -16.44 1.68
N SER A 152 13.88 -16.97 0.51
CA SER A 152 14.25 -18.38 0.30
C SER A 152 15.64 -18.48 -0.32
N SER A 153 16.48 -19.39 0.14
CA SER A 153 17.78 -19.63 -0.48
C SER A 153 17.62 -20.22 -1.89
N ILE A 154 18.55 -19.86 -2.78
CA ILE A 154 18.78 -20.52 -4.05
C ILE A 154 20.14 -21.19 -3.97
N SER A 155 20.16 -22.51 -4.18
CA SER A 155 21.37 -23.26 -4.47
C SER A 155 21.18 -23.96 -5.81
N ALA A 156 21.72 -23.37 -6.87
CA ALA A 156 21.72 -23.97 -8.19
C ALA A 156 23.10 -23.82 -8.84
N ALA A 157 23.67 -24.94 -9.30
CA ALA A 157 24.89 -25.01 -10.11
C ALA A 157 26.08 -24.14 -9.63
N GLY A 158 26.38 -24.16 -8.32
CA GLY A 158 27.54 -23.44 -7.77
C GLY A 158 27.30 -21.94 -7.50
N GLN A 159 26.09 -21.43 -7.74
CA GLN A 159 25.68 -20.12 -7.24
C GLN A 159 24.87 -20.25 -5.95
N THR A 160 25.39 -19.65 -4.88
CA THR A 160 24.66 -19.37 -3.64
C THR A 160 23.97 -18.01 -3.77
N GLY A 161 22.68 -17.94 -3.45
CA GLY A 161 21.92 -16.69 -3.46
C GLY A 161 20.61 -16.81 -2.68
N TYR A 162 19.76 -15.79 -2.77
CA TYR A 162 18.43 -15.79 -2.15
C TYR A 162 17.40 -15.16 -3.09
N VAL A 163 16.18 -15.71 -3.12
CA VAL A 163 14.99 -15.03 -3.65
C VAL A 163 14.32 -14.31 -2.50
N VAL A 164 14.09 -13.02 -2.66
CA VAL A 164 13.18 -12.23 -1.85
C VAL A 164 11.83 -12.22 -2.58
N ARG A 165 10.72 -12.42 -1.88
CA ARG A 165 9.39 -12.22 -2.43
C ARG A 165 8.66 -11.19 -1.61
N LEU A 166 8.14 -10.18 -2.30
CA LEU A 166 7.33 -9.12 -1.70
C LEU A 166 5.86 -9.35 -2.08
N PRO A 167 4.91 -9.18 -1.16
CA PRO A 167 3.50 -9.20 -1.48
C PRO A 167 3.18 -7.99 -2.36
N GLY A 168 2.87 -8.24 -3.63
CA GLY A 168 2.27 -7.25 -4.52
C GLY A 168 0.76 -7.39 -4.55
N ALA A 169 0.05 -6.28 -4.73
CA ALA A 169 -1.38 -6.27 -5.00
C ALA A 169 -1.63 -5.91 -6.46
N ARG A 170 -2.54 -6.63 -7.11
CA ARG A 170 -3.17 -6.26 -8.38
C ARG A 170 -4.63 -6.04 -8.07
N VAL A 171 -5.15 -4.87 -8.44
CA VAL A 171 -6.56 -4.54 -8.24
C VAL A 171 -7.20 -4.30 -9.60
N ALA A 172 -7.94 -5.30 -10.06
CA ALA A 172 -8.61 -5.27 -11.35
C ALA A 172 -10.11 -5.48 -11.12
N ASN A 173 -10.89 -4.46 -11.46
CA ASN A 173 -12.33 -4.41 -11.18
C ASN A 173 -12.62 -4.69 -9.68
N GLU A 174 -13.55 -5.61 -9.39
CA GLU A 174 -13.91 -6.07 -8.06
C GLU A 174 -12.98 -7.13 -7.47
N GLN A 175 -11.91 -7.49 -8.17
CA GLN A 175 -11.00 -8.53 -7.74
C GLN A 175 -9.67 -7.95 -7.28
N ILE A 176 -9.28 -8.39 -6.08
CA ILE A 176 -7.97 -8.09 -5.52
C ILE A 176 -7.20 -9.38 -5.47
N THR A 177 -6.12 -9.43 -6.24
CA THR A 177 -5.12 -10.47 -6.16
C THR A 177 -3.94 -9.93 -5.38
N VAL A 178 -3.59 -10.57 -4.27
CA VAL A 178 -2.34 -10.30 -3.56
C VAL A 178 -1.46 -11.51 -3.70
N ALA A 179 -0.27 -11.35 -4.29
CA ALA A 179 0.63 -12.46 -4.58
C ALA A 179 2.09 -12.05 -4.38
N PRO A 180 2.95 -12.98 -3.96
CA PRO A 180 4.38 -12.74 -3.92
C PRO A 180 4.92 -12.56 -5.34
N PHE A 181 5.70 -11.51 -5.58
CA PHE A 181 6.54 -11.40 -6.78
C PHE A 181 8.02 -11.45 -6.39
N GLN A 182 8.82 -12.06 -7.26
CA GLN A 182 10.21 -12.39 -6.96
C GLN A 182 11.14 -11.20 -7.22
N ILE A 183 12.06 -11.02 -6.28
CA ILE A 183 13.18 -10.12 -6.30
C ILE A 183 14.44 -10.98 -6.05
N LEU A 184 15.38 -10.98 -6.98
CA LEU A 184 16.65 -11.69 -6.76
C LEU A 184 17.54 -10.83 -5.86
N GLY A 185 17.98 -11.40 -4.73
CA GLY A 185 18.99 -10.80 -3.87
C GLY A 185 20.39 -10.95 -4.47
N GLN A 186 21.23 -9.93 -4.33
CA GLN A 186 22.64 -10.01 -4.76
C GLN A 186 23.48 -10.74 -3.70
N ASN A 187 24.58 -11.37 -4.13
CA ASN A 187 25.57 -11.96 -3.23
C ASN A 187 26.09 -10.91 -2.23
N GLY A 188 26.11 -11.26 -0.94
CA GLY A 188 26.50 -10.35 0.15
C GLY A 188 25.35 -9.50 0.74
N SER A 189 24.13 -9.62 0.21
CA SER A 189 22.95 -8.97 0.81
C SER A 189 22.39 -9.80 1.97
N SER A 190 22.02 -9.16 3.07
CA SER A 190 21.20 -9.76 4.12
C SER A 190 19.77 -9.23 4.04
N PHE A 191 18.79 -10.14 4.08
CA PHE A 191 17.39 -9.77 4.19
C PHE A 191 16.81 -10.39 5.46
N GLU A 192 16.22 -9.55 6.30
CA GLU A 192 15.46 -10.01 7.44
C GLU A 192 14.11 -10.56 6.93
N GLN A 193 13.81 -11.80 7.30
CA GLN A 193 12.50 -12.37 7.03
C GLN A 193 11.46 -11.73 7.94
N ARG A 194 10.55 -10.95 7.37
CA ARG A 194 9.45 -10.31 8.11
C ARG A 194 8.16 -11.00 7.74
N ARG A 195 7.53 -11.68 8.69
CA ARG A 195 6.23 -12.35 8.49
C ARG A 195 5.32 -12.08 9.68
N PRO A 196 3.99 -12.08 9.46
CA PRO A 196 3.31 -12.21 8.17
C PRO A 196 3.11 -10.86 7.46
N SER A 197 2.64 -10.88 6.21
CA SER A 197 2.18 -9.65 5.52
C SER A 197 0.73 -9.37 5.93
N ASN A 198 0.43 -8.17 6.39
CA ASN A 198 -0.96 -7.77 6.61
C ASN A 198 -1.44 -6.94 5.42
N VAL A 199 -2.67 -7.19 4.98
CA VAL A 199 -3.32 -6.53 3.87
C VAL A 199 -4.51 -5.77 4.41
N LEU A 200 -4.65 -4.52 3.98
CA LEU A 200 -5.80 -3.66 4.23
C LEU A 200 -6.42 -3.30 2.89
N VAL A 201 -7.70 -3.59 2.74
CA VAL A 201 -8.48 -3.23 1.56
C VAL A 201 -9.31 -2.00 1.85
N CYS A 202 -9.15 -0.98 1.03
CA CYS A 202 -9.78 0.31 1.16
C CYS A 202 -10.78 0.52 0.03
N ASP A 203 -12.04 0.84 0.34
CA ASP A 203 -12.99 1.38 -0.63
C ASP A 203 -12.61 2.85 -0.91
N VAL A 204 -12.19 3.11 -2.15
CA VAL A 204 -11.75 4.42 -2.65
C VAL A 204 -12.71 5.00 -3.69
N THR A 205 -13.92 4.43 -3.82
CA THR A 205 -14.92 4.81 -4.84
C THR A 205 -15.26 6.31 -4.82
N SER A 206 -15.28 6.90 -3.64
CA SER A 206 -15.74 8.29 -3.44
C SER A 206 -14.62 9.34 -3.47
N TYR A 207 -13.41 8.96 -3.88
CA TYR A 207 -12.22 9.83 -3.79
C TYR A 207 -11.78 10.45 -5.09
#